data_AF-A0A5B7BSL5-F1
#
_entry.id   AF-A0A5B7BSL5-F1
#
_cell.length_a   1.000
_cell.length_b   1.000
_cell.length_c   1.000
_cell.angle_alpha   90.00
_cell.angle_beta   90.00
_cell.angle_gamma   90.00
#
_symmetry.space_group_name_H-M   'P 1'
#
loop_
_entity.id
_entity.type
_entity.pdbx_description
1 polymer ?
#
loop_
_entity_poly.entity_id
_entity_poly.type
_entity_poly.pdbx_seq_one_letter_code
_entity_poly.pdbx_strand_id
1 'polypeptide(L)'
;FVYIYMAFGNSFFASLADLAMAEFKHLVVAKFKEGVVAEEILKGMEKLVSDIGVVKSFEWGQDIESHEMLRQGFTHAFSMTFSSKEDLTSYLSHPNHVEFSSTFLAAIEKVVVLDFPSVLVKAPA
;
A
#
# COMPACT_ATOMS: atom_id res chain seq x y z
N PHE A 1 -21.93 29.43 -28.74
CA PHE A 1 -20.61 29.20 -28.10
C PHE A 1 -20.56 29.54 -26.60
N VAL A 2 -21.68 29.72 -25.88
CA VAL A 2 -21.67 29.98 -24.41
C VAL A 2 -22.80 29.23 -23.69
N TYR A 3 -23.03 27.95 -23.98
CA TYR A 3 -24.09 27.19 -23.29
C TYR A 3 -23.75 25.72 -22.96
N ILE A 4 -22.51 25.28 -23.19
CA ILE A 4 -22.07 23.90 -22.87
C ILE A 4 -21.21 23.85 -21.59
N TYR A 5 -21.03 24.95 -20.86
CA TYR A 5 -20.15 24.99 -19.68
C TYR A 5 -20.86 24.81 -18.32
N MET A 6 -22.19 24.67 -18.26
CA MET A 6 -22.92 24.69 -16.98
C MET A 6 -23.52 23.35 -16.51
N ALA A 7 -23.32 22.23 -17.22
CA ALA A 7 -23.93 20.95 -16.84
C ALA A 7 -22.97 19.88 -16.28
N PHE A 8 -21.65 20.08 -16.35
CA PHE A 8 -20.63 19.13 -15.82
C PHE A 8 -19.71 19.76 -14.76
N GLY A 9 -20.10 20.91 -14.19
CA GLY A 9 -19.20 21.78 -13.43
C GLY A 9 -19.01 21.47 -11.94
N ASN A 10 -19.79 20.57 -11.33
CA ASN A 10 -19.65 20.30 -9.89
C ASN A 10 -19.15 18.88 -9.55
N SER A 11 -19.54 17.83 -10.29
CA SER A 11 -19.12 16.47 -9.93
C SER A 11 -17.69 16.14 -10.37
N PHE A 12 -17.24 16.69 -11.50
CA PHE A 12 -15.88 16.46 -12.00
C PHE A 12 -14.83 17.20 -11.16
N PHE A 13 -15.15 18.42 -10.70
CA PHE A 13 -14.28 19.18 -9.80
C PHE A 13 -14.29 18.62 -8.36
N ALA A 14 -15.43 18.11 -7.86
CA ALA A 14 -15.47 17.38 -6.60
C ALA A 14 -14.60 16.11 -6.64
N SER A 15 -14.72 15.32 -7.71
CA SER A 15 -13.89 14.10 -7.92
C SER A 15 -12.39 14.40 -7.95
N LEU A 16 -11.96 15.52 -8.53
CA LEU A 16 -10.55 15.91 -8.57
C LEU A 16 -10.05 16.44 -7.21
N ALA A 17 -10.90 17.12 -6.45
CA ALA A 17 -10.57 17.58 -5.09
C ALA A 17 -10.54 16.41 -4.08
N ASP A 18 -11.43 15.43 -4.21
CA ASP A 18 -11.41 14.19 -3.43
C ASP A 18 -10.17 13.35 -3.75
N LEU A 19 -9.71 13.33 -5.01
CA LEU A 19 -8.41 12.74 -5.39
C LEU A 19 -7.21 13.53 -4.83
N ALA A 20 -7.34 14.84 -4.67
CA ALA A 20 -6.29 15.69 -4.09
C ALA A 20 -6.17 15.57 -2.57
N MET A 21 -7.21 15.06 -1.88
CA MET A 21 -7.17 14.68 -0.46
C MET A 21 -7.14 13.17 -0.22
N ALA A 22 -7.07 12.36 -1.29
CA ALA A 22 -7.05 10.92 -1.19
C ALA A 22 -5.73 10.47 -0.56
N GLU A 23 -5.83 9.68 0.51
CA GLU A 23 -4.67 8.98 1.06
C GLU A 23 -4.06 8.08 -0.02
N PHE A 24 -2.75 7.91 0.02
CA PHE A 24 -2.07 7.02 -0.92
C PHE A 24 -1.83 5.67 -0.24
N LYS A 25 -2.19 4.57 -0.92
CA LYS A 25 -2.02 3.21 -0.42
C LYS A 25 -0.89 2.52 -1.16
N HIS A 26 -0.07 1.81 -0.40
CA HIS A 26 0.94 0.88 -0.89
C HIS A 26 0.57 -0.51 -0.37
N LEU A 27 0.03 -1.34 -1.25
CA LEU A 27 -0.40 -2.70 -0.96
C LEU A 27 0.63 -3.67 -1.53
N VAL A 28 1.20 -4.51 -0.67
CA VAL A 28 2.12 -5.57 -1.04
C VAL A 28 1.49 -6.91 -0.70
N VAL A 29 1.34 -7.76 -1.70
CA VAL A 29 0.88 -9.14 -1.53
C VAL A 29 2.04 -10.06 -1.88
N ALA A 30 2.40 -10.94 -0.96
CA ALA A 30 3.65 -11.66 -0.99
C ALA A 30 3.49 -13.16 -0.72
N LYS A 31 4.39 -13.93 -1.33
CA LYS A 31 4.68 -15.31 -0.99
C LYS A 31 6.14 -15.38 -0.55
N PHE A 32 6.40 -15.83 0.68
CA PHE A 32 7.75 -16.10 1.16
C PHE A 32 8.28 -17.43 0.62
N LYS A 33 9.60 -17.55 0.49
CA LYS A 33 10.26 -18.82 0.16
C LYS A 33 10.10 -19.82 1.31
N GLU A 34 10.09 -21.11 0.99
CA GLU A 34 10.10 -22.17 2.01
C GLU A 34 11.36 -22.08 2.89
N GLY A 35 11.20 -22.30 4.19
CA GLY A 35 12.29 -22.24 5.17
C GLY A 35 12.67 -20.83 5.64
N VAL A 36 12.03 -19.78 5.11
CA VAL A 36 12.20 -18.41 5.63
C VAL A 36 11.42 -18.25 6.94
N VAL A 37 12.09 -17.66 7.94
CA VAL A 37 11.44 -17.25 9.19
C VAL A 37 10.68 -15.95 8.93
N ALA A 38 9.44 -16.06 8.45
CA ALA A 38 8.59 -14.92 8.12
C ALA A 38 8.48 -13.93 9.31
N GLU A 39 8.48 -14.42 10.55
CA GLU A 39 8.42 -13.60 11.76
C GLU A 39 9.57 -12.59 11.88
N GLU A 40 10.79 -12.92 11.44
CA GLU A 40 11.91 -11.98 11.45
C GLU A 40 11.73 -10.85 10.43
N ILE A 41 11.21 -11.19 9.25
CA ILE A 41 10.88 -10.21 8.22
C ILE A 41 9.77 -9.27 8.70
N LEU A 42 8.75 -9.82 9.37
CA LEU A 42 7.64 -9.06 9.94
C LEU A 42 8.12 -8.06 11.00
N LYS A 43 8.96 -8.50 11.95
CA LYS A 43 9.58 -7.62 12.95
C LYS A 43 10.41 -6.52 12.30
N GLY A 44 11.14 -6.85 11.22
CA GLY A 44 11.88 -5.87 10.44
C GLY A 44 10.98 -4.83 9.76
N MET A 45 9.84 -5.24 9.21
CA MET A 45 8.84 -4.33 8.65
C MET A 45 8.22 -3.42 9.71
N GLU A 46 7.83 -3.96 10.86
CA GLU A 46 7.27 -3.19 11.98
C GLU A 46 8.26 -2.12 12.47
N LYS A 47 9.54 -2.49 12.58
CA LYS A 47 10.61 -1.54 12.91
C LYS A 47 10.75 -0.46 11.83
N LEU A 48 10.76 -0.85 10.55
CA LEU A 48 10.92 0.07 9.42
C LEU A 48 9.82 1.14 9.40
N VAL A 49 8.56 0.73 9.54
CA VAL A 49 7.42 1.67 9.54
C VAL A 49 7.40 2.54 10.79
N SER A 50 7.88 2.03 11.94
CA SER A 50 8.04 2.83 13.16
C SER A 50 9.14 3.89 13.04
N ASP A 51 10.20 3.61 12.28
CA ASP A 51 11.32 4.53 12.11
C ASP A 51 11.02 5.63 11.05
N ILE A 52 10.11 5.37 10.11
CA ILE A 52 9.80 6.28 9.00
C ILE A 52 8.46 6.99 9.25
N GLY A 53 8.55 8.23 9.76
CA GLY A 53 7.38 9.02 10.18
C GLY A 53 6.40 9.44 9.07
N VAL A 54 6.71 9.22 7.78
CA VAL A 54 5.77 9.48 6.67
C VAL A 54 4.71 8.37 6.52
N VAL A 55 4.92 7.21 7.15
CA VAL A 55 3.92 6.12 7.16
C VAL A 55 2.82 6.46 8.15
N LYS A 56 1.60 6.68 7.66
CA LYS A 56 0.44 7.06 8.48
C LYS A 56 -0.18 5.86 9.19
N SER A 57 -0.32 4.74 8.49
CA SER A 57 -0.73 3.48 9.08
C SER A 57 -0.07 2.32 8.37
N PHE A 58 0.12 1.23 9.10
CA PHE A 58 0.63 -0.03 8.60
C PHE A 58 -0.20 -1.17 9.16
N GLU A 59 -0.69 -2.03 8.27
CA GLU A 59 -1.47 -3.21 8.58
C GLU A 59 -0.87 -4.38 7.82
N TRP A 60 -0.82 -5.55 8.44
CA TRP A 60 -0.38 -6.76 7.76
C TRP A 60 -1.14 -7.97 8.27
N GLY A 61 -1.19 -9.02 7.46
CA GLY A 61 -1.82 -10.27 7.83
C GLY A 61 -1.38 -11.42 6.96
N GLN A 62 -1.46 -12.62 7.53
CA GLN A 62 -1.41 -13.87 6.78
C GLN A 62 -2.83 -14.22 6.34
N ASP A 63 -2.99 -14.61 5.08
CA ASP A 63 -4.26 -15.12 4.61
C ASP A 63 -4.49 -16.54 5.15
N ILE A 64 -5.58 -16.72 5.87
CA ILE A 64 -5.99 -17.98 6.53
C ILE A 64 -7.28 -18.57 5.95
N GLU A 65 -8.09 -17.77 5.25
CA GLU A 65 -9.45 -18.14 4.84
C GLU A 65 -9.59 -18.39 3.33
N SER A 66 -8.74 -17.78 2.50
CA SER A 66 -9.04 -17.76 1.07
C SER A 66 -8.71 -19.10 0.38
N HIS A 67 -9.48 -19.43 -0.66
CA HIS A 67 -9.38 -20.72 -1.35
C HIS A 67 -8.07 -20.80 -2.14
N GLU A 68 -7.36 -21.93 -2.05
CA GLU A 68 -6.05 -22.12 -2.70
C GLU A 68 -6.03 -21.75 -4.19
N MET A 69 -7.09 -22.06 -4.93
CA MET A 69 -7.22 -21.72 -6.36
C MET A 69 -7.23 -20.20 -6.62
N LEU A 70 -7.78 -19.40 -5.71
CA LEU A 70 -7.86 -17.94 -5.84
C LEU A 70 -6.61 -17.25 -5.28
N ARG A 71 -5.93 -17.89 -4.32
CA ARG A 71 -4.70 -17.36 -3.69
C ARG A 71 -3.56 -17.19 -4.66
N GLN A 72 -3.53 -17.98 -5.74
CA GLN A 72 -2.41 -17.99 -6.69
C GLN A 72 -1.03 -18.22 -5.99
N GLY A 73 -1.05 -18.84 -4.81
CA GLY A 73 0.10 -19.09 -3.95
C GLY A 73 0.54 -17.93 -3.04
N PHE A 74 -0.14 -16.78 -3.03
CA PHE A 74 0.16 -15.70 -2.08
C PHE A 74 -0.25 -16.07 -0.65
N THR A 75 0.56 -15.63 0.31
CA THR A 75 0.41 -16.00 1.71
C THR A 75 0.19 -14.82 2.64
N HIS A 76 0.77 -13.66 2.34
CA HIS A 76 0.72 -12.49 3.20
C HIS A 76 0.30 -11.25 2.43
N ALA A 77 -0.37 -10.33 3.12
CA ALA A 77 -0.70 -9.00 2.63
C ALA A 77 -0.20 -7.94 3.61
N PHE A 78 0.30 -6.84 3.07
CA PHE A 78 0.82 -5.68 3.77
C PHE A 78 0.20 -4.44 3.16
N SER A 79 -0.35 -3.56 3.98
CA SER A 79 -1.03 -2.34 3.55
C SER A 79 -0.44 -1.17 4.32
N MET A 80 0.19 -0.24 3.59
CA MET A 80 0.68 1.02 4.14
C MET A 80 -0.15 2.17 3.61
N THR A 81 -0.37 3.17 4.46
CA THR A 81 -1.09 4.39 4.13
C THR A 81 -0.16 5.57 4.26
N PHE A 82 -0.21 6.47 3.29
CA PHE A 82 0.53 7.73 3.22
C PHE A 82 -0.45 8.88 3.01
N SER A 83 -0.07 10.08 3.40
CA SER A 83 -0.92 11.27 3.20
C SER A 83 -0.89 11.75 1.74
N SER A 84 0.16 11.40 1.00
CA SER A 84 0.38 11.85 -0.37
C SER A 84 1.25 10.88 -1.17
N LYS A 85 1.37 11.12 -2.49
CA LYS A 85 2.28 10.38 -3.37
C LYS A 85 3.75 10.74 -3.09
N GLU A 86 4.00 11.97 -2.69
CA GLU A 86 5.31 12.50 -2.31
C GLU A 86 5.84 11.79 -1.06
N ASP A 87 4.97 11.51 -0.10
CA ASP A 87 5.29 10.73 1.10
C ASP A 87 5.67 9.29 0.75
N LEU A 88 4.91 8.63 -0.16
CA LEU A 88 5.29 7.31 -0.67
C LEU A 88 6.67 7.36 -1.34
N THR A 89 6.91 8.36 -2.18
CA THR A 89 8.20 8.50 -2.89
C THR A 89 9.36 8.71 -1.90
N SER A 90 9.12 9.49 -0.85
CA SER A 90 10.07 9.71 0.25
C SER A 90 10.34 8.43 1.03
N TYR A 91 9.30 7.63 1.29
CA TYR A 91 9.43 6.31 1.90
C TYR A 91 10.26 5.35 1.03
N LEU A 92 9.94 5.24 -0.27
CA LEU A 92 10.62 4.33 -1.19
C LEU A 92 12.12 4.66 -1.36
N SER A 93 12.46 5.95 -1.31
CA SER A 93 13.84 6.44 -1.42
C SER A 93 14.59 6.48 -0.08
N HIS A 94 13.90 6.24 1.04
CA HIS A 94 14.51 6.29 2.36
C HIS A 94 15.60 5.21 2.51
N PRO A 95 16.81 5.52 3.02
CA PRO A 95 17.91 4.56 3.13
C PRO A 95 17.51 3.27 3.86
N ASN A 96 16.80 3.39 4.99
CA ASN A 96 16.30 2.24 5.75
C ASN A 96 15.34 1.36 4.94
N HIS A 97 14.48 1.96 4.09
CA HIS A 97 13.59 1.20 3.22
C HIS A 97 14.40 0.49 2.12
N VAL A 98 15.36 1.17 1.48
CA VAL A 98 16.20 0.57 0.43
C VAL A 98 17.00 -0.62 0.98
N GLU A 99 17.60 -0.47 2.16
CA GLU A 99 18.31 -1.56 2.83
C GLU A 99 17.38 -2.73 3.15
N PHE A 100 16.24 -2.45 3.78
CA PHE A 100 15.27 -3.49 4.13
C PHE A 100 14.65 -4.17 2.90
N SER A 101 14.43 -3.43 1.81
CA SER A 101 13.86 -3.95 0.57
C SER A 101 14.72 -5.08 -0.02
N SER A 102 16.04 -5.01 0.13
CA SER A 102 16.96 -6.06 -0.31
C SER A 102 16.77 -7.35 0.51
N THR A 103 16.67 -7.21 1.84
CA THR A 103 16.38 -8.33 2.76
C THR A 103 15.01 -8.94 2.47
N PHE A 104 14.00 -8.10 2.28
CA PHE A 104 12.64 -8.52 1.94
C PHE A 104 12.62 -9.29 0.61
N LEU A 105 13.19 -8.74 -0.46
CA LEU A 105 13.21 -9.41 -1.77
C LEU A 105 14.01 -10.74 -1.74
N ALA A 106 15.06 -10.84 -0.93
CA ALA A 106 15.80 -12.09 -0.75
C ALA A 106 14.93 -13.22 -0.13
N ALA A 107 13.99 -12.85 0.73
CA ALA A 107 13.07 -13.74 1.43
C ALA A 107 11.82 -14.13 0.61
N ILE A 108 11.56 -13.43 -0.50
CA ILE A 108 10.30 -13.50 -1.24
C ILE A 108 10.41 -14.41 -2.46
N GLU A 109 9.43 -15.28 -2.65
CA GLU A 109 9.26 -16.10 -3.86
C GLU A 109 8.43 -15.37 -4.91
N LYS A 110 7.33 -14.71 -4.49
CA LYS A 110 6.44 -13.94 -5.37
C LYS A 110 5.99 -12.67 -4.68
N VAL A 111 5.88 -11.58 -5.41
CA VAL A 111 5.36 -10.32 -4.89
C VAL A 111 4.52 -9.61 -5.94
N VAL A 112 3.44 -9.00 -5.48
CA VAL A 112 2.64 -8.04 -6.22
C VAL A 112 2.60 -6.77 -5.38
N VAL A 113 2.89 -5.63 -6.00
CA VAL A 113 2.84 -4.32 -5.37
C VAL A 113 1.83 -3.46 -6.13
N LEU A 114 0.93 -2.82 -5.39
CA LEU A 114 -0.09 -1.92 -5.91
C LEU A 114 -0.02 -0.60 -5.17
N ASP A 115 0.24 0.45 -5.94
CA ASP A 115 0.36 1.82 -5.48
C ASP A 115 -0.79 2.64 -6.07
N PHE A 116 -1.69 3.13 -5.23
CA PHE A 116 -2.89 3.83 -5.71
C PHE A 116 -3.41 4.88 -4.73
N PRO A 117 -4.03 5.97 -5.24
CA PRO A 117 -4.82 6.87 -4.41
C PRO A 117 -6.08 6.14 -3.95
N SER A 118 -6.35 6.16 -2.65
CA SER A 118 -7.49 5.51 -2.01
C SER A 118 -8.70 6.44 -2.00
N VAL A 119 -9.78 6.01 -2.64
CA VAL A 119 -11.07 6.72 -2.61
C VAL A 119 -11.96 6.08 -1.55
N LEU A 120 -12.16 6.78 -0.42
CA LEU A 120 -12.99 6.31 0.68
C LEU A 120 -14.47 6.58 0.39
N VAL A 121 -15.19 5.56 -0.08
CA VAL A 121 -16.64 5.66 -0.37
C VAL A 121 -17.50 5.45 0.89
N LYS A 122 -16.98 4.71 1.88
CA LYS A 122 -17.65 4.45 3.15
C LYS A 122 -16.63 4.57 4.28
N ALA A 123 -16.88 5.47 5.23
CA ALA A 123 -16.03 5.64 6.39
C ALA A 123 -16.09 4.44 7.34
N PRO A 124 -15.03 4.19 8.13
CA PRO A 124 -15.09 3.27 9.27
C PRO A 124 -16.25 3.65 10.20
N ALA A 125 -16.93 2.63 10.74
CA ALA A 125 -18.08 2.81 11.62
C ALA A 125 -17.69 3.39 12.99
#